data_AF-A0A1I8BEY2-F1
#
_entry.id   AF-A0A1I8BEY2-F1
#
_cell.length_a   1.000
_cell.length_b   1.000
_cell.length_c   1.000
_cell.angle_alpha   90.00
_cell.angle_beta   90.00
_cell.angle_gamma   90.00
#
_symmetry.space_group_name_H-M   'P 1'
#
loop_
_entity.id
_entity.type
_entity.pdbx_description
1 polymer ?
#
loop_
_entity_poly.entity_id
_entity_poly.type
_entity_poly.pdbx_seq_one_letter_code
_entity_poly.pdbx_strand_id
1 'polypeptide(L)'
;MNERVGEVFKSEWKQEQDENPQLIIDGGVCASAENTRFCLAKVGRSIGKGIRLNQKDENIYLECLSDSAVFVQCPLFARKNGDELATVYRLKASDASTSSSNGSTSCPMWIEVQFPRPLQILDEVLMENADEIGGEEVHSFS
;
A
#
# COMPACT_ATOMS: atom_id res chain seq x y z
N MET A 1 19.61 3.41 -3.17
CA MET A 1 18.44 3.79 -3.99
C MET A 1 17.37 4.28 -3.02
N ASN A 2 17.43 5.55 -2.60
CA ASN A 2 16.53 6.14 -1.60
C ASN A 2 15.95 7.47 -2.11
N GLU A 3 15.78 7.58 -3.43
CA GLU A 3 15.28 8.80 -4.05
C GLU A 3 13.79 8.62 -4.35
N ARG A 4 12.99 9.56 -3.88
CA ARG A 4 11.57 9.62 -4.20
C ARG A 4 11.42 10.03 -5.67
N VAL A 5 10.72 9.21 -6.45
CA VAL A 5 10.42 9.52 -7.85
C VAL A 5 8.93 9.83 -8.02
N GLY A 6 8.63 11.00 -8.59
CA GLY A 6 7.27 11.45 -8.84
C GLY A 6 6.58 12.12 -7.65
N GLU A 7 5.38 12.64 -7.91
CA GLU A 7 4.54 13.35 -6.94
C GLU A 7 3.75 12.38 -6.04
N VAL A 8 3.17 12.87 -4.94
CA VAL A 8 2.21 12.08 -4.16
C VAL A 8 0.97 11.88 -5.03
N PHE A 9 0.60 10.63 -5.32
CA PHE A 9 -0.72 10.33 -5.88
C PHE A 9 -1.75 10.28 -4.76
N LYS A 10 -2.74 11.17 -4.79
CA LYS A 10 -3.86 11.15 -3.84
C LYS A 10 -5.06 10.56 -4.55
N SER A 11 -5.51 9.37 -4.17
CA SER A 11 -6.72 8.79 -4.78
C SER A 11 -7.98 9.30 -4.07
N GLU A 12 -9.03 9.60 -4.84
CA GLU A 12 -10.35 9.89 -4.30
C GLU A 12 -11.17 8.59 -4.25
N TRP A 13 -11.35 8.06 -3.04
CA TRP A 13 -12.13 6.85 -2.80
C TRP A 13 -13.62 7.19 -2.85
N LYS A 14 -14.17 7.30 -4.06
CA LYS A 14 -15.60 7.54 -4.27
C LYS A 14 -16.29 6.20 -4.54
N GLN A 15 -17.34 5.92 -3.76
CA GLN A 15 -18.24 4.81 -4.05
C GLN A 15 -19.20 5.27 -5.14
N GLU A 16 -19.10 4.67 -6.32
CA GLU A 16 -20.10 4.84 -7.36
C GLU A 16 -21.25 3.85 -7.14
N GLN A 17 -22.44 4.19 -7.65
CA GLN A 17 -23.65 3.39 -7.46
C GLN A 17 -23.39 1.92 -7.82
N ASP A 18 -23.49 1.03 -6.82
CA ASP A 18 -23.25 -0.42 -6.85
C ASP A 18 -21.81 -0.95 -7.00
N GLU A 19 -20.78 -0.09 -7.09
CA GLU A 19 -19.39 -0.55 -7.15
C GLU A 19 -18.55 -0.10 -5.95
N ASN A 20 -17.75 -1.05 -5.46
CA ASN A 20 -16.76 -0.82 -4.42
C ASN A 20 -15.61 0.07 -4.95
N PRO A 21 -15.17 1.10 -4.20
CA PRO A 21 -14.05 1.94 -4.62
C PRO A 21 -12.79 1.12 -4.91
N GLN A 22 -12.12 1.44 -6.02
CA GLN A 22 -10.90 0.76 -6.45
C GLN A 22 -9.81 1.73 -6.91
N LEU A 23 -8.56 1.36 -6.65
CA LEU A 23 -7.36 2.03 -7.13
C LEU A 23 -6.44 1.02 -7.81
N ILE A 24 -6.10 1.28 -9.08
CA ILE A 24 -5.12 0.49 -9.84
C ILE A 24 -3.78 1.20 -9.81
N ILE A 25 -2.70 0.46 -9.51
CA ILE A 25 -1.33 0.98 -9.60
C ILE A 25 -0.54 0.10 -10.55
N ASP A 26 -0.11 0.63 -11.70
CA ASP A 26 0.46 -0.18 -12.77
C ASP A 26 1.61 0.50 -13.53
N GLY A 27 2.21 -0.22 -14.48
CA GLY A 27 3.27 0.29 -15.36
C GLY A 27 2.77 1.02 -16.61
N GLY A 28 1.47 1.34 -16.69
CA GLY A 28 0.83 1.99 -17.82
C GLY A 28 1.21 3.46 -17.98
N VAL A 29 0.74 4.10 -19.06
CA VAL A 29 0.96 5.53 -19.36
C VAL A 29 -0.30 6.38 -19.28
N CYS A 30 -1.47 5.76 -19.08
CA CYS A 30 -2.76 6.42 -19.12
C CYS A 30 -3.24 6.72 -17.69
N ALA A 31 -3.05 7.94 -17.21
CA ALA A 31 -3.66 8.38 -15.97
C ALA A 31 -5.19 8.37 -16.10
N SER A 32 -5.89 7.95 -15.05
CA SER A 32 -7.35 8.03 -14.99
C SER A 32 -7.79 9.47 -14.71
N ALA A 33 -8.80 9.96 -15.41
CA ALA A 33 -9.41 11.27 -15.15
C ALA A 33 -10.04 11.36 -13.75
N GLU A 34 -10.44 10.21 -13.19
CA GLU A 34 -11.10 10.09 -11.89
C GLU A 34 -10.14 9.72 -10.77
N ASN A 35 -8.82 9.73 -11.03
CA ASN A 35 -7.82 9.48 -10.00
C ASN A 35 -7.92 8.08 -9.35
N THR A 36 -8.47 7.12 -10.12
CA THR A 36 -8.62 5.69 -9.81
C THR A 36 -7.50 4.81 -10.38
N ARG A 37 -6.54 5.42 -11.09
CA ARG A 37 -5.38 4.71 -11.67
C ARG A 37 -4.10 5.54 -11.56
N PHE A 38 -3.10 4.98 -10.89
CA PHE A 38 -1.77 5.54 -10.74
C PHE A 38 -0.77 4.80 -11.64
N CYS A 39 -0.24 5.51 -12.63
CA CYS A 39 0.62 4.95 -13.67
C CYS A 39 2.11 5.29 -13.42
N LEU A 40 2.95 4.26 -13.29
CA LEU A 40 4.37 4.36 -12.93
C LEU A 40 5.33 4.36 -14.14
N ALA A 41 4.82 4.57 -15.37
CA ALA A 41 5.59 4.45 -16.62
C ALA A 41 6.90 5.25 -16.68
N LYS A 42 7.08 6.29 -15.86
CA LYS A 42 8.34 7.05 -15.80
C LYS A 42 9.48 6.29 -15.10
N VAL A 43 9.17 5.29 -14.28
CA VAL A 43 10.14 4.68 -13.35
C VAL A 43 10.37 3.19 -13.63
N GLY A 44 9.47 2.51 -14.34
CA GLY A 44 9.74 1.15 -14.81
C GLY A 44 8.54 0.49 -15.48
N ARG A 45 8.69 0.11 -16.76
CA ARG A 45 7.69 -0.66 -17.52
C ARG A 45 7.54 -2.12 -17.04
N SER A 46 8.42 -2.58 -16.14
CA SER A 46 8.46 -3.97 -15.65
C SER A 46 7.35 -4.32 -14.65
N ILE A 47 6.61 -3.34 -14.14
CA ILE A 47 5.49 -3.59 -13.19
C ILE A 47 4.33 -4.34 -13.87
N GLY A 48 4.20 -4.22 -15.20
CA GLY A 48 3.11 -4.85 -15.95
C GLY A 48 1.75 -4.31 -15.52
N LYS A 49 0.78 -5.22 -15.28
CA LYS A 49 -0.57 -4.90 -14.80
C LYS A 49 -0.60 -4.42 -13.34
N GLY A 50 0.51 -4.57 -12.61
CA GLY A 50 0.69 -4.04 -11.25
C GLY A 50 -0.24 -4.63 -10.20
N ILE A 51 -0.83 -3.77 -9.39
CA ILE A 51 -1.70 -4.13 -8.26
C ILE A 51 -3.04 -3.39 -8.30
N ARG A 52 -4.02 -3.96 -7.61
CA ARG A 52 -5.32 -3.35 -7.36
C ARG A 52 -5.60 -3.30 -5.86
N LEU A 53 -5.97 -2.12 -5.37
CA LEU A 53 -6.50 -1.91 -4.03
C LEU A 53 -8.01 -1.75 -4.14
N ASN A 54 -8.76 -2.61 -3.47
CA ASN A 54 -10.21 -2.58 -3.46
C ASN A 54 -10.70 -2.41 -2.02
N GLN A 55 -11.58 -1.44 -1.79
CA GLN A 55 -12.27 -1.34 -0.52
C GLN A 55 -13.54 -2.16 -0.57
N LYS A 56 -13.70 -3.06 0.39
CA LYS A 56 -14.96 -3.76 0.60
C LYS A 56 -15.29 -3.67 2.09
N ASP A 57 -16.45 -3.09 2.38
CA ASP A 57 -16.86 -2.72 3.74
C ASP A 57 -15.81 -1.78 4.38
N GLU A 58 -15.34 -2.12 5.58
CA GLU A 58 -14.30 -1.38 6.31
C GLU A 58 -12.87 -1.86 6.00
N ASN A 59 -12.72 -2.81 5.08
CA ASN A 59 -11.45 -3.46 4.79
C ASN A 59 -10.90 -3.08 3.41
N ILE A 60 -9.57 -3.02 3.32
CA ILE A 60 -8.85 -2.79 2.08
C ILE A 60 -8.14 -4.08 1.68
N TYR A 61 -8.44 -4.53 0.47
CA TYR A 61 -7.89 -5.73 -0.11
C TYR A 61 -6.86 -5.35 -1.17
N LEU A 62 -5.74 -6.06 -1.17
CA LEU A 62 -4.69 -5.91 -2.16
C LEU A 62 -4.67 -7.15 -3.06
N GLU A 63 -4.70 -6.93 -4.36
CA GLU A 63 -4.65 -7.97 -5.38
C GLU A 63 -3.46 -7.74 -6.32
N CYS A 64 -2.71 -8.80 -6.60
CA CYS A 64 -1.64 -8.78 -7.58
C CYS A 64 -2.21 -9.08 -8.96
N LEU A 65 -2.18 -8.11 -9.88
CA LEU A 65 -2.60 -8.28 -11.26
C LEU A 65 -1.45 -8.66 -12.19
N SER A 66 -0.20 -8.47 -11.73
CA SER A 66 1.02 -8.75 -12.49
C SER A 66 1.40 -10.23 -12.45
N ASP A 67 2.10 -10.69 -13.49
CA ASP A 67 2.68 -12.05 -13.54
C ASP A 67 3.83 -12.21 -12.52
N SER A 68 4.46 -11.09 -12.16
CA SER A 68 5.49 -11.05 -11.12
C SER A 68 4.87 -10.88 -9.74
N ALA A 69 5.45 -11.56 -8.75
CA ALA A 69 5.01 -11.42 -7.37
C ALA A 69 5.31 -10.01 -6.83
N VAL A 70 4.46 -9.54 -5.93
CA VAL A 70 4.62 -8.29 -5.19
C VAL A 70 4.99 -8.62 -3.75
N PHE A 71 5.89 -7.81 -3.18
CA PHE A 71 6.32 -7.95 -1.79
C PHE A 71 5.70 -6.85 -0.96
N VAL A 72 5.02 -7.23 0.12
CA VAL A 72 4.16 -6.35 0.91
C VAL A 72 4.60 -6.40 2.35
N GLN A 73 4.99 -5.26 2.90
CA GLN A 73 5.16 -5.09 4.33
C GLN A 73 3.89 -4.43 4.88
N CYS A 74 3.18 -5.14 5.75
CA CYS A 74 1.96 -4.63 6.39
C CYS A 74 2.03 -4.95 7.89
N PRO A 75 2.46 -3.98 8.73
CA PRO A 75 2.58 -4.19 10.17
C PRO A 75 1.29 -4.66 10.85
N LEU A 76 0.13 -4.19 10.38
CA LEU A 76 -1.19 -4.62 10.89
C LEU A 76 -1.46 -6.11 10.62
N PHE A 77 -1.14 -6.58 9.41
CA PHE A 77 -1.29 -7.98 9.05
C PHE A 77 -0.28 -8.87 9.78
N ALA A 78 0.97 -8.42 9.91
CA ALA A 78 1.99 -9.11 10.68
C ALA A 78 1.59 -9.29 12.16
N ARG A 79 1.14 -8.21 12.81
CA ARG A 79 0.64 -8.28 14.18
C ARG A 79 -0.55 -9.24 14.32
N LYS A 80 -1.48 -9.24 13.36
CA LYS A 80 -2.64 -10.15 13.37
C LYS A 80 -2.23 -11.62 13.27
N ASN A 81 -1.14 -11.92 12.57
CA ASN A 81 -0.61 -13.28 12.41
C ASN A 81 0.39 -13.67 13.52
N GLY A 82 0.81 -12.74 14.38
CA GLY A 82 1.83 -12.97 15.40
C GLY A 82 3.26 -12.96 14.86
N ASP A 83 3.47 -12.40 13.66
CA ASP A 83 4.78 -12.26 13.03
C ASP A 83 5.46 -10.93 13.41
N GLU A 84 6.77 -10.81 13.14
CA GLU A 84 7.51 -9.56 13.34
C GLU A 84 6.96 -8.44 12.45
N LEU A 85 6.90 -7.19 12.93
CA LEU A 85 6.38 -6.03 12.16
C LEU A 85 7.19 -5.74 10.88
N ALA A 86 8.43 -6.23 10.81
CA ALA A 86 9.30 -6.14 9.64
C ALA A 86 9.00 -7.23 8.57
N THR A 87 8.06 -8.14 8.83
CA THR A 87 7.77 -9.26 7.93
C THR A 87 7.26 -8.78 6.58
N VAL A 88 7.84 -9.35 5.52
CA VAL A 88 7.49 -9.08 4.13
C VAL A 88 6.77 -10.30 3.54
N TYR A 89 5.55 -10.09 3.07
CA TYR A 89 4.70 -11.11 2.47
C TYR A 89 4.84 -11.10 0.96
N ARG A 90 4.98 -12.28 0.36
CA ARG A 90 4.98 -12.45 -1.10
C ARG A 90 3.56 -12.72 -1.59
N LEU A 91 3.00 -11.81 -2.37
CA LEU A 91 1.71 -11.93 -3.02
C LEU A 91 1.92 -12.33 -4.50
N LYS A 92 1.22 -13.38 -4.96
CA LYS A 92 1.18 -13.80 -6.36
C LYS A 92 -0.22 -13.56 -6.93
N ALA A 93 -0.33 -13.42 -8.25
CA ALA A 93 -1.63 -13.38 -8.92
C ALA A 93 -2.42 -14.67 -8.72
N SER A 94 -3.73 -14.55 -8.53
CA SER A 94 -4.65 -15.67 -8.23
C SER A 94 -4.70 -16.73 -9.35
N ASP A 95 -4.47 -16.32 -10.60
CA ASP A 95 -4.51 -17.20 -11.78
C ASP A 95 -3.12 -17.70 -12.21
N ALA A 96 -2.07 -17.44 -11.43
CA ALA A 96 -0.73 -17.91 -11.74
C ALA A 96 -0.65 -19.43 -11.49
N SER A 97 -1.09 -20.21 -12.49
CA SER A 97 -0.77 -21.64 -12.62
C SER A 97 0.69 -21.84 -12.23
N THR A 98 0.96 -22.73 -11.29
CA THR A 98 2.27 -23.02 -10.67
C THR A 98 3.42 -23.14 -11.67
N SER A 99 3.92 -22.01 -12.15
CA SER A 99 5.22 -21.89 -12.80
C SER A 99 6.14 -21.28 -11.76
N SER A 100 6.83 -22.16 -11.03
CA SER A 100 7.91 -21.80 -10.11
C SER A 100 9.06 -21.20 -10.91
N SER A 101 8.95 -19.92 -11.29
CA SER A 101 10.08 -19.15 -11.76
C SER A 101 10.91 -18.75 -10.54
N ASN A 102 12.03 -19.44 -10.36
CA ASN A 102 13.14 -18.98 -9.54
C ASN A 102 13.78 -17.79 -10.28
N GLY A 103 13.24 -16.58 -10.08
CA GLY A 103 13.71 -15.35 -10.69
C GLY A 103 14.15 -14.35 -9.61
N SER A 104 15.37 -13.84 -9.77
CA SER A 104 16.18 -13.12 -8.78
C SER A 104 15.51 -11.99 -8.01
N THR A 105 15.84 -11.98 -6.72
CA THR A 105 15.87 -10.85 -5.79
C THR A 105 16.62 -9.65 -6.36
N SER A 106 15.85 -8.70 -6.87
CA SER A 106 16.16 -7.27 -6.82
C SER A 106 14.83 -6.57 -7.01
N CYS A 107 14.23 -6.09 -5.92
CA CYS A 107 13.07 -5.19 -6.01
C CYS A 107 13.63 -3.82 -6.37
N PRO A 108 13.66 -3.40 -7.65
CA PRO A 108 14.30 -2.13 -8.04
C PRO A 108 13.40 -0.94 -7.65
N MET A 109 12.22 -1.24 -7.12
CA MET A 109 11.05 -0.38 -7.02
C MET A 109 10.22 -0.85 -5.81
N TRP A 110 9.86 0.07 -4.93
CA TRP A 110 8.88 -0.13 -3.87
C TRP A 110 7.95 1.08 -3.85
N ILE A 111 6.73 0.87 -3.36
CA ILE A 111 5.71 1.91 -3.25
C ILE A 111 5.25 1.93 -1.80
N GLU A 112 5.21 3.12 -1.22
CA GLU A 112 4.56 3.34 0.07
C GLU A 112 3.10 3.71 -0.17
N VAL A 113 2.18 2.96 0.41
CA VAL A 113 0.76 3.29 0.40
C VAL A 113 0.36 3.65 1.82
N GLN A 114 -0.07 4.89 2.01
CA GLN A 114 -0.53 5.40 3.30
C GLN A 114 -2.05 5.47 3.30
N PHE A 115 -2.68 4.84 4.30
CA PHE A 115 -4.12 4.93 4.52
C PHE A 115 -4.37 5.97 5.63
N PRO A 116 -4.92 7.15 5.30
CA PRO A 116 -5.10 8.21 6.28
C PRO A 116 -6.21 7.91 7.30
N ARG A 117 -7.19 7.04 6.99
CA ARG A 117 -8.29 6.69 7.91
C ARG A 117 -7.79 6.09 9.24
N PRO A 118 -6.91 5.06 9.26
CA PRO A 118 -6.27 4.62 10.49
C PRO A 118 -5.47 5.70 11.22
N LEU A 119 -4.84 6.63 10.49
CA LEU A 119 -4.11 7.75 11.08
C LEU A 119 -5.06 8.79 11.69
N GLN A 120 -6.24 9.02 11.11
CA GLN A 120 -7.28 9.91 11.63
C GLN A 120 -7.91 9.34 12.90
N ILE A 121 -8.20 8.04 12.94
CA ILE A 121 -8.70 7.38 14.16
C ILE A 121 -7.62 7.42 15.26
N LEU A 122 -6.35 7.23 14.90
CA LEU A 122 -5.25 7.39 15.85
C LEU A 122 -5.13 8.84 16.33
N ASP A 123 -5.25 9.83 15.45
CA ASP A 123 -5.21 11.26 15.80
C ASP A 123 -6.38 11.64 16.72
N GLU A 124 -7.60 11.16 16.44
CA GLU A 124 -8.78 11.31 17.29
C GLU A 124 -8.57 10.66 18.67
N VAL A 125 -8.07 9.43 18.74
CA VAL A 125 -7.76 8.75 20.01
C VAL A 125 -6.64 9.47 20.76
N LEU A 126 -5.60 9.96 20.09
CA LEU A 126 -4.52 10.72 20.73
C LEU A 126 -5.00 12.08 21.24
N MET A 127 -5.93 12.74 20.55
CA MET A 127 -6.56 13.97 21.03
C MET A 127 -7.48 13.71 22.24
N GLU A 128 -8.24 12.62 22.24
CA GLU A 128 -9.10 12.23 23.36
C GLU A 128 -8.30 11.84 24.61
N ASN A 129 -7.11 11.24 24.43
CA ASN A 129 -6.23 10.81 25.52
C ASN A 129 -5.08 11.81 25.78
N ALA A 130 -5.12 13.02 25.21
CA ALA A 130 -4.03 13.98 25.28
C ALA A 130 -3.66 14.37 26.72
N ASP A 131 -4.64 14.44 27.62
CA ASP A 131 -4.44 14.72 29.05
C ASP A 131 -3.77 13.56 29.82
N GLU A 132 -3.88 12.31 29.32
CA GLU A 132 -3.20 11.14 29.90
C GLU A 132 -1.80 10.91 29.29
N ILE A 133 -1.59 11.38 28.05
CA ILE A 133 -0.33 11.22 27.30
C ILE A 133 0.65 12.36 27.60
N GLY A 134 0.17 13.53 28.03
CA GLY A 134 0.98 14.71 28.32
C GLY A 134 1.24 14.93 29.82
N GLY A 135 2.49 14.72 30.25
CA GLY A 135 2.91 15.19 31.58
C GLY A 135 4.41 15.11 31.88
N GLU A 136 5.16 14.18 31.30
CA GLU A 136 6.62 14.13 31.51
C GLU A 136 7.37 14.62 30.26
N GLU A 137 8.10 15.72 30.41
CA GLU A 137 9.17 16.10 29.47
C GLU A 137 10.21 14.99 29.45
N VAL A 138 10.26 14.23 28.35
CA VAL A 138 11.34 13.27 28.13
C VAL A 138 12.55 14.04 27.58
N HIS A 139 13.48 14.42 28.45
CA HIS A 139 14.74 15.00 28.02
C HIS A 139 15.53 13.98 27.19
N SER A 140 16.01 14.38 26.02
CA SER A 140 16.95 13.57 25.25
C SER A 140 18.21 13.35 26.08
N PHE A 141 18.59 12.09 26.29
CA PHE A 141 19.93 11.80 26.78
C PHE A 141 20.93 12.19 25.69
N SER A 142 21.71 13.24 25.96
CA SER A 142 22.88 13.65 25.18
C SER A 142 23.98 12.61 25.19
#